data_AF-A0AA35LVK3-F1
#
_entry.id   AF-A0AA35LVK3-F1
#
_cell.length_a   1.000
_cell.length_b   1.000
_cell.length_c   1.000
_cell.angle_alpha   90.00
_cell.angle_beta   90.00
_cell.angle_gamma   90.00
#
_symmetry.space_group_name_H-M   'P 1'
#
loop_
_entity.id
_entity.type
_entity.pdbx_description
1 polymer ?
#
loop_
_entity_poly.entity_id
_entity_poly.type
_entity_poly.pdbx_seq_one_letter_code
_entity_poly.pdbx_strand_id
1 'polypeptide(L)'
;MASYPKFSHRMTPTHSSTSLNDPSSLKRKLHLLVVASGPRDTSWALTLVVRLSKNPQIEARAIVDDVVPRLTQTIIVMQNQSLAPGQTDHADDVEFYRQQAFELVKWADLMVCVPLDSDGISKMLAGAADTFLGEVLRGWDVTKNIILVPGMSTQMWSNPLTKRQLSKLHRKWNWIRVVTPITWHYEGEPNAKRVPNWNGFNEVLTIIKNQAELLGLGRDVEIATGMALIGDIDANVQSKLPPEIWTIILDYTGDWELAKALGIYTNLPMPPPWTHHPREPHNELQVYDHELEWTVLTGDSAAICKKISQSPPGFRDLPAQVVRLVIRFALIDVLAYLEANRPDLFKAFDGPTLPTKASAYYPRTDVLDYWKQSAWFRDNHIYDAEAVDIASKNGHVRILDWWWRKSGFSLRYTETALEQASANGHLLVLEWWRDAAAQDEKVVLRPGRSLLSATQYGQVDVLRWWDASGIPVAHGDGVAKVASRWGQVDALETWRRLKGSSKLVFDSEVLIAPTVHQHVDVLEWWRRFAHGELEEMEGRRQPVEFRTCNIEEALEDSIGDQNKVRRWWAQNGLNLGLRNEEWMKTRYL
;
A
#
# COMPACT_ATOMS: atom_id res chain seq x y z
N MET A 1 25.88 -44.14 0.14
CA MET A 1 25.28 -44.09 1.49
C MET A 1 25.79 -42.83 2.18
N ALA A 2 25.06 -41.73 2.06
CA ALA A 2 25.32 -40.51 2.83
C ALA A 2 23.96 -40.09 3.41
N SER A 3 23.81 -40.28 4.71
CA SER A 3 22.60 -40.00 5.47
C SER A 3 22.56 -38.52 5.83
N TYR A 4 21.67 -37.76 5.18
CA TYR A 4 21.29 -36.44 5.66
C TYR A 4 20.38 -36.58 6.90
N PRO A 5 20.57 -35.80 7.97
CA PRO A 5 19.70 -35.88 9.14
C PRO A 5 18.32 -35.30 8.78
N LYS A 6 17.28 -36.10 8.98
CA LYS A 6 15.89 -35.66 8.94
C LYS A 6 15.64 -34.73 10.14
N PHE A 7 15.40 -33.45 9.89
CA PHE A 7 14.93 -32.52 10.91
C PHE A 7 13.52 -32.91 11.36
N SER A 8 13.38 -33.30 12.63
CA SER A 8 12.10 -33.56 13.27
C SER A 8 11.44 -32.23 13.65
N HIS A 9 10.39 -31.83 12.92
CA HIS A 9 9.57 -30.67 13.25
C HIS A 9 8.78 -30.94 14.54
N ARG A 10 9.15 -30.24 15.62
CA ARG A 10 8.24 -29.91 16.72
C ARG A 10 8.20 -28.40 16.81
N MET A 11 7.27 -27.79 16.08
CA MET A 11 6.97 -26.37 16.21
C MET A 11 6.11 -26.18 17.46
N THR A 12 6.65 -25.50 18.46
CA THR A 12 5.86 -24.91 19.55
C THR A 12 5.23 -23.61 19.05
N PRO A 13 3.95 -23.32 19.34
CA PRO A 13 3.32 -22.09 18.91
C PRO A 13 3.91 -20.92 19.72
N THR A 14 4.81 -20.15 19.10
CA THR A 14 5.22 -18.85 19.63
C THR A 14 4.14 -17.85 19.30
N HIS A 15 3.49 -17.31 20.33
CA HIS A 15 2.57 -16.18 20.21
C HIS A 15 3.28 -15.01 19.52
N SER A 16 2.97 -14.77 18.26
CA SER A 16 3.40 -13.58 17.54
C SER A 16 2.68 -12.37 18.15
N SER A 17 3.41 -11.57 18.92
CA SER A 17 2.94 -10.26 19.35
C SER A 17 2.87 -9.34 18.13
N THR A 18 1.73 -9.34 17.45
CA THR A 18 1.36 -8.29 16.50
C THR A 18 1.26 -6.96 17.26
N SER A 19 2.23 -6.08 17.08
CA SER A 19 2.24 -4.72 17.66
C SER A 19 2.48 -3.73 16.52
N LEU A 20 1.40 -3.18 15.95
CA LEU A 20 0.81 -1.87 16.29
C LEU A 20 1.63 -0.63 15.92
N ASN A 21 2.92 -0.73 15.56
CA ASN A 21 3.70 0.43 15.17
C ASN A 21 4.70 0.10 14.05
N ASP A 22 4.18 -0.07 12.84
CA ASP A 22 5.00 0.00 11.64
C ASP A 22 4.79 1.38 10.98
N PRO A 23 5.72 2.34 11.13
CA PRO A 23 5.65 3.61 10.41
C PRO A 23 5.88 3.43 8.90
N SER A 24 6.25 2.22 8.43
CA SER A 24 6.37 1.88 7.01
C SER A 24 5.10 1.25 6.41
N SER A 25 4.11 0.85 7.23
CA SER A 25 2.76 0.49 6.75
C SER A 25 1.92 1.73 6.44
N LEU A 26 2.53 2.80 5.91
CA LEU A 26 1.83 3.95 5.39
C LEU A 26 0.92 3.44 4.27
N LYS A 27 -0.37 3.30 4.59
CA LYS A 27 -1.44 3.04 3.63
C LYS A 27 -1.18 3.96 2.43
N ARG A 28 -1.00 3.37 1.24
CA ARG A 28 -0.76 4.12 0.00
C ARG A 28 -1.97 5.01 -0.17
N LYS A 29 -1.77 6.29 0.14
CA LYS A 29 -2.82 7.28 0.03
C LYS A 29 -3.08 7.48 -1.45
N LEU A 30 -4.33 7.72 -1.81
CA LEU A 30 -4.66 8.27 -3.11
C LEU A 30 -4.04 9.66 -3.19
N HIS A 31 -3.03 9.85 -4.04
CA HIS A 31 -2.51 11.16 -4.36
C HIS A 31 -3.42 11.85 -5.37
N LEU A 32 -4.24 12.77 -4.88
CA LEU A 32 -5.26 13.47 -5.64
C LEU A 32 -4.76 14.84 -6.10
N LEU A 33 -4.78 15.08 -7.41
CA LEU A 33 -4.51 16.40 -7.98
C LEU A 33 -5.83 17.10 -8.33
N VAL A 34 -6.18 18.14 -7.60
CA VAL A 34 -7.39 18.94 -7.83
C VAL A 34 -7.05 20.15 -8.69
N VAL A 35 -7.73 20.31 -9.82
CA VAL A 35 -7.51 21.43 -10.74
C VAL A 35 -8.76 22.29 -10.78
N ALA A 36 -8.61 23.61 -10.71
CA ALA A 36 -9.67 24.55 -11.04
C ALA A 36 -9.15 25.68 -11.93
N SER A 37 -9.70 25.79 -13.13
CA SER A 37 -9.44 26.89 -14.05
C SER A 37 -10.66 27.79 -14.14
N GLY A 38 -10.44 29.09 -14.23
CA GLY A 38 -11.45 30.12 -14.33
C GLY A 38 -11.42 31.07 -13.13
N PRO A 39 -11.54 32.39 -13.36
CA PRO A 39 -11.56 33.36 -12.29
C PRO A 39 -12.75 33.11 -11.36
N ARG A 40 -12.47 33.02 -10.04
CA ARG A 40 -13.43 32.69 -8.96
C ARG A 40 -13.96 31.25 -8.90
N ASP A 41 -13.51 30.35 -9.78
CA ASP A 41 -13.95 28.96 -9.78
C ASP A 41 -13.17 28.07 -8.79
N THR A 42 -12.09 28.61 -8.18
CA THR A 42 -11.34 27.96 -7.07
C THR A 42 -12.21 27.57 -5.87
N SER A 43 -13.38 28.21 -5.69
CA SER A 43 -14.32 27.89 -4.61
C SER A 43 -14.85 26.45 -4.69
N TRP A 44 -14.97 25.89 -5.89
CA TRP A 44 -15.38 24.49 -6.10
C TRP A 44 -14.29 23.51 -5.65
N ALA A 45 -13.04 23.75 -6.05
CA ALA A 45 -11.89 22.98 -5.59
C ALA A 45 -11.74 23.04 -4.07
N LEU A 46 -11.91 24.22 -3.45
CA LEU A 46 -11.87 24.37 -1.99
C LEU A 46 -12.95 23.53 -1.32
N THR A 47 -14.19 23.57 -1.81
CA THR A 47 -15.30 22.79 -1.24
C THR A 47 -15.02 21.28 -1.33
N LEU A 48 -14.47 20.83 -2.45
CA LEU A 48 -14.09 19.43 -2.65
C LEU A 48 -12.98 19.01 -1.66
N VAL A 49 -11.89 19.79 -1.59
CA VAL A 49 -10.75 19.51 -0.72
C VAL A 49 -11.15 19.47 0.75
N VAL A 50 -11.96 20.42 1.22
CA VAL A 50 -12.44 20.45 2.61
C VAL A 50 -13.31 19.24 2.95
N ARG A 51 -14.08 18.71 1.98
CA ARG A 51 -14.89 17.52 2.21
C ARG A 51 -14.05 16.25 2.24
N LEU A 52 -13.00 16.19 1.42
CA LEU A 52 -12.09 15.05 1.29
C LEU A 52 -11.00 15.01 2.35
N SER A 53 -10.61 16.14 2.95
CA SER A 53 -9.57 16.22 3.99
C SER A 53 -9.90 15.41 5.25
N LYS A 54 -11.17 15.05 5.44
CA LYS A 54 -11.63 14.14 6.51
C LYS A 54 -11.21 12.69 6.28
N ASN A 55 -10.82 12.31 5.07
CA ASN A 55 -10.44 10.94 4.75
C ASN A 55 -8.91 10.77 4.85
N PRO A 56 -8.38 9.98 5.80
CA PRO A 56 -6.94 9.79 5.97
C PRO A 56 -6.28 9.06 4.80
N GLN A 57 -7.06 8.42 3.91
CA GLN A 57 -6.58 7.71 2.72
C GLN A 57 -6.33 8.62 1.52
N ILE A 58 -6.62 9.92 1.60
CA ILE A 58 -6.50 10.84 0.46
C ILE A 58 -5.52 11.95 0.84
N GLU A 59 -4.50 12.13 0.01
CA GLU A 59 -3.61 13.28 0.08
C GLU A 59 -3.82 14.13 -1.16
N ALA A 60 -4.21 15.39 -0.97
CA ALA A 60 -4.56 16.27 -2.08
C ALA A 60 -3.53 17.39 -2.28
N ARG A 61 -3.28 17.73 -3.54
CA ARG A 61 -2.60 18.96 -3.98
C ARG A 61 -3.48 19.65 -5.02
N ALA A 62 -3.32 20.95 -5.21
CA ALA A 62 -4.15 21.69 -6.15
C ALA A 62 -3.37 22.57 -7.13
N ILE A 63 -3.91 22.70 -8.35
CA ILE A 63 -3.52 23.72 -9.33
C ILE A 63 -4.72 24.62 -9.56
N VAL A 64 -4.56 25.92 -9.31
CA VAL A 64 -5.65 26.89 -9.41
C VAL A 64 -5.18 28.18 -10.05
N ASP A 65 -6.05 28.85 -10.81
CA ASP A 65 -5.74 30.18 -11.37
C ASP A 65 -5.63 31.24 -10.26
N ASP A 66 -6.59 31.24 -9.34
CA ASP A 66 -6.65 32.15 -8.19
C ASP A 66 -6.35 31.42 -6.88
N VAL A 67 -5.21 31.72 -6.25
CA VAL A 67 -4.83 31.10 -4.96
C VAL A 67 -5.64 31.69 -3.81
N VAL A 68 -6.39 30.84 -3.11
CA VAL A 68 -7.22 31.23 -1.95
C VAL A 68 -6.54 30.83 -0.64
N PRO A 69 -6.40 31.74 0.36
CA PRO A 69 -5.68 31.45 1.61
C PRO A 69 -6.20 30.23 2.40
N ARG A 70 -7.52 29.97 2.37
CA ARG A 70 -8.10 28.79 3.02
C ARG A 70 -7.65 27.47 2.38
N LEU A 71 -7.37 27.49 1.07
CA LEU A 71 -6.91 26.32 0.34
C LEU A 71 -5.46 26.00 0.68
N THR A 72 -4.58 27.02 0.72
CA THR A 72 -3.17 26.88 1.06
C THR A 72 -2.92 26.45 2.51
N GLN A 73 -3.87 26.76 3.41
CA GLN A 73 -3.84 26.26 4.79
C GLN A 73 -4.16 24.76 4.90
N THR A 74 -4.85 24.18 3.92
CA THR A 74 -5.30 22.79 3.97
C THR A 74 -4.37 21.86 3.18
N ILE A 75 -3.86 22.31 2.03
CA ILE A 75 -3.07 21.52 1.09
C ILE A 75 -2.01 22.36 0.39
N ILE A 76 -1.06 21.70 -0.27
CA ILE A 76 -0.11 22.35 -1.18
C ILE A 76 -0.89 22.82 -2.43
N VAL A 77 -0.78 24.10 -2.75
CA VAL A 77 -1.43 24.74 -3.90
C VAL A 77 -0.38 25.37 -4.78
N MET A 78 -0.46 25.10 -6.08
CA MET A 78 0.34 25.71 -7.13
C MET A 78 -0.55 26.63 -7.95
N GLN A 79 -0.04 27.83 -8.27
CA GLN A 79 -0.77 28.74 -9.13
C GLN A 79 -0.59 28.33 -10.59
N ASN A 80 -1.67 28.32 -11.37
CA ASN A 80 -1.59 28.10 -12.81
C ASN A 80 -1.02 29.36 -13.49
N GLN A 81 0.28 29.36 -13.75
CA GLN A 81 0.96 30.47 -14.41
C GLN A 81 1.09 30.25 -15.92
N SER A 82 1.13 31.35 -16.66
CA SER A 82 1.47 31.36 -18.08
C SER A 82 2.96 31.09 -18.25
N LEU A 83 3.30 30.17 -19.13
CA LEU A 83 4.66 29.79 -19.52
C LEU A 83 5.00 30.30 -20.93
N ALA A 84 4.16 31.18 -21.49
CA ALA A 84 4.39 31.75 -22.81
C ALA A 84 5.63 32.67 -22.81
N PRO A 85 6.50 32.58 -23.84
CA PRO A 85 7.70 33.39 -23.93
C PRO A 85 7.33 34.89 -23.97
N GLY A 86 7.79 35.65 -22.97
CA GLY A 86 7.56 37.09 -22.83
C GLY A 86 6.70 37.52 -21.63
N GLN A 87 6.13 36.60 -20.84
CA GLN A 87 5.44 36.91 -19.57
C GLN A 87 6.21 36.52 -18.30
N THR A 88 7.20 35.63 -18.41
CA THR A 88 8.12 35.25 -17.33
C THR A 88 9.48 35.88 -17.61
N ASP A 89 10.00 36.71 -16.70
CA ASP A 89 11.22 37.49 -16.91
C ASP A 89 12.51 36.63 -16.99
N HIS A 90 12.46 35.35 -16.59
CA HIS A 90 13.63 34.46 -16.59
C HIS A 90 13.35 33.06 -17.18
N ALA A 91 14.25 32.57 -18.04
CA ALA A 91 14.17 31.22 -18.63
C ALA A 91 14.31 30.09 -17.58
N ASP A 92 15.04 30.35 -16.51
CA ASP A 92 15.23 29.42 -15.39
C ASP A 92 13.91 29.14 -14.64
N ASP A 93 13.00 30.12 -14.59
CA ASP A 93 11.68 29.95 -13.97
C ASP A 93 10.82 28.96 -14.76
N VAL A 94 10.90 28.98 -16.09
CA VAL A 94 10.14 28.07 -16.96
C VAL A 94 10.58 26.62 -16.75
N GLU A 95 11.89 26.38 -16.68
CA GLU A 95 12.42 25.03 -16.45
C GLU A 95 12.08 24.52 -15.05
N PHE A 96 12.12 25.40 -14.05
CA PHE A 96 11.68 25.08 -12.69
C PHE A 96 10.21 24.63 -12.64
N TYR A 97 9.30 25.32 -13.34
CA TYR A 97 7.90 24.92 -13.44
C TYR A 97 7.71 23.62 -14.22
N ARG A 98 8.50 23.37 -15.27
CA ARG A 98 8.47 22.08 -15.98
C ARG A 98 8.91 20.91 -15.10
N GLN A 99 9.96 21.09 -14.32
CA GLN A 99 10.40 20.08 -13.34
C GLN A 99 9.30 19.81 -12.31
N GLN A 100 8.68 20.85 -11.76
CA GLN A 100 7.55 20.69 -10.83
C GLN A 100 6.37 19.96 -11.47
N ALA A 101 6.03 20.27 -12.73
CA ALA A 101 4.97 19.58 -13.46
C ALA A 101 5.28 18.08 -13.61
N PHE A 102 6.52 17.73 -13.96
CA PHE A 102 6.99 16.36 -14.06
C PHE A 102 6.87 15.60 -12.72
N GLU A 103 7.36 16.21 -11.64
CA GLU A 103 7.28 15.63 -10.29
C GLU A 103 5.83 15.44 -9.84
N LEU A 104 4.95 16.38 -10.17
CA LEU A 104 3.54 16.33 -9.81
C LEU A 104 2.78 15.25 -10.57
N VAL A 105 3.04 15.09 -11.88
CA VAL A 105 2.48 13.99 -12.68
C VAL A 105 2.93 12.63 -12.15
N LYS A 106 4.19 12.52 -11.70
CA LYS A 106 4.69 11.29 -11.09
C LYS A 106 4.02 11.01 -9.75
N TRP A 107 3.83 12.06 -8.93
CA TRP A 107 3.22 11.97 -7.61
C TRP A 107 1.74 11.61 -7.64
N ALA A 108 0.94 12.23 -8.51
CA ALA A 108 -0.52 12.08 -8.53
C ALA A 108 -0.97 10.72 -9.09
N ASP A 109 -1.96 10.07 -8.46
CA ASP A 109 -2.62 8.87 -8.95
C ASP A 109 -3.91 9.19 -9.73
N LEU A 110 -4.58 10.29 -9.39
CA LEU A 110 -5.85 10.74 -9.98
C LEU A 110 -5.87 12.27 -10.14
N MET A 111 -6.32 12.77 -11.29
CA MET A 111 -6.60 14.20 -11.50
C MET A 111 -8.10 14.47 -11.50
N VAL A 112 -8.53 15.56 -10.87
CA VAL A 112 -9.93 16.02 -10.86
C VAL A 112 -9.98 17.49 -11.23
N CYS A 113 -10.49 17.79 -12.42
CA CYS A 113 -10.71 19.15 -12.88
C CYS A 113 -12.12 19.60 -12.53
N VAL A 114 -12.26 20.56 -11.61
CA VAL A 114 -13.51 21.01 -11.00
C VAL A 114 -13.53 22.53 -10.76
N PRO A 115 -13.94 23.33 -11.76
CA PRO A 115 -14.11 22.97 -13.17
C PRO A 115 -12.83 23.12 -14.01
N LEU A 116 -12.83 22.51 -15.20
CA LEU A 116 -12.00 22.96 -16.33
C LEU A 116 -12.84 23.83 -17.27
N ASP A 117 -12.36 25.02 -17.61
CA ASP A 117 -13.08 25.97 -18.43
C ASP A 117 -13.01 25.62 -19.93
N SER A 118 -13.73 26.36 -20.76
CA SER A 118 -13.74 26.11 -22.20
C SER A 118 -12.38 26.30 -22.86
N ASP A 119 -11.55 27.21 -22.34
CA ASP A 119 -10.19 27.44 -22.84
C ASP A 119 -9.28 26.26 -22.50
N GLY A 120 -9.28 25.81 -21.24
CA GLY A 120 -8.53 24.64 -20.78
C GLY A 120 -8.90 23.37 -21.54
N ILE A 121 -10.19 23.12 -21.80
CA ILE A 121 -10.63 21.98 -22.63
C ILE A 121 -10.11 22.11 -24.07
N SER A 122 -10.15 23.31 -24.63
CA SER A 122 -9.68 23.57 -26.00
C SER A 122 -8.18 23.39 -26.13
N LYS A 123 -7.40 23.93 -25.19
CA LYS A 123 -5.94 23.79 -25.11
C LYS A 123 -5.52 22.35 -24.91
N MET A 124 -6.18 21.63 -23.99
CA MET A 124 -5.95 20.20 -23.77
C MET A 124 -6.14 19.40 -25.07
N LEU A 125 -7.22 19.66 -25.82
CA LEU A 125 -7.51 18.95 -27.08
C LEU A 125 -6.63 19.35 -28.25
N ALA A 126 -6.07 20.56 -28.21
CA ALA A 126 -5.09 21.08 -29.17
C ALA A 126 -3.65 20.63 -28.85
N GLY A 127 -3.39 20.21 -27.61
CA GLY A 127 -2.05 19.88 -27.12
C GLY A 127 -1.21 21.10 -26.81
N ALA A 128 -1.83 22.25 -26.51
CA ALA A 128 -1.13 23.46 -26.08
C ALA A 128 -0.72 23.35 -24.61
N ALA A 129 0.55 23.63 -24.33
CA ALA A 129 1.16 23.59 -23.00
C ALA A 129 1.82 24.94 -22.66
N ASP A 130 1.08 26.03 -22.86
CA ASP A 130 1.52 27.40 -22.59
C ASP A 130 1.22 27.87 -21.16
N THR A 131 0.74 26.97 -20.30
CA THR A 131 0.48 27.20 -18.88
C THR A 131 1.01 26.04 -18.05
N PHE A 132 1.23 26.26 -16.76
CA PHE A 132 1.63 25.19 -15.83
C PHE A 132 0.64 24.02 -15.85
N LEU A 133 -0.67 24.29 -15.85
CA LEU A 133 -1.70 23.27 -16.01
C LEU A 133 -1.59 22.56 -17.37
N GLY A 134 -1.29 23.29 -18.45
CA GLY A 134 -1.10 22.73 -19.78
C GLY A 134 0.07 21.75 -19.85
N GLU A 135 1.21 22.05 -19.22
CA GLU A 135 2.36 21.13 -19.11
C GLU A 135 1.98 19.85 -18.36
N VAL A 136 1.26 19.97 -17.23
CA VAL A 136 0.78 18.81 -16.46
C VAL A 136 -0.20 17.95 -17.28
N LEU A 137 -1.17 18.56 -17.97
CA LEU A 137 -2.12 17.84 -18.82
C LEU A 137 -1.42 17.15 -20.00
N ARG A 138 -0.38 17.77 -20.56
CA ARG A 138 0.37 17.24 -21.70
C ARG A 138 1.30 16.09 -21.32
N GLY A 139 1.87 16.15 -20.13
CA GLY A 139 2.73 15.11 -19.55
C GLY A 139 1.98 13.99 -18.85
N TRP A 140 0.66 14.10 -18.70
CA TRP A 140 -0.14 13.14 -17.92
C TRP A 140 -0.02 11.71 -18.43
N ASP A 141 0.11 10.78 -17.49
CA ASP A 141 0.17 9.36 -17.78
C ASP A 141 -1.23 8.83 -18.14
N VAL A 142 -1.38 8.28 -19.34
CA VAL A 142 -2.66 7.77 -19.86
C VAL A 142 -3.16 6.54 -19.11
N THR A 143 -2.33 5.89 -18.28
CA THR A 143 -2.80 4.82 -17.38
C THR A 143 -3.50 5.37 -16.14
N LYS A 144 -3.42 6.67 -15.87
CA LYS A 144 -4.04 7.35 -14.73
C LYS A 144 -5.30 8.10 -15.17
N ASN A 145 -6.36 7.99 -14.39
CA ASN A 145 -7.65 8.58 -14.74
C ASN A 145 -7.69 10.09 -14.48
N ILE A 146 -8.50 10.80 -15.30
CA ILE A 146 -8.86 12.20 -15.10
C ILE A 146 -10.39 12.28 -14.97
N ILE A 147 -10.89 12.91 -13.91
CA ILE A 147 -12.29 13.30 -13.77
C ILE A 147 -12.42 14.74 -14.23
N LEU A 148 -13.16 14.97 -15.30
CA LEU A 148 -13.32 16.28 -15.91
C LEU A 148 -14.74 16.80 -15.66
N VAL A 149 -14.86 17.88 -14.91
CA VAL A 149 -16.09 18.67 -14.77
C VAL A 149 -15.96 19.91 -15.67
N PRO A 150 -16.65 19.98 -16.82
CA PRO A 150 -16.60 21.17 -17.67
C PRO A 150 -17.28 22.35 -16.98
N GLY A 151 -16.65 23.54 -17.00
CA GLY A 151 -17.22 24.79 -16.48
C GLY A 151 -17.33 25.83 -17.58
N MET A 152 -18.54 26.21 -17.98
CA MET A 152 -18.71 27.21 -19.06
C MET A 152 -20.08 27.86 -19.05
N SER A 153 -20.25 28.92 -19.83
CA SER A 153 -21.56 29.56 -19.94
C SER A 153 -22.58 28.64 -20.62
N THR A 154 -23.88 28.83 -20.36
CA THR A 154 -24.95 28.06 -21.00
C THR A 154 -24.90 28.16 -22.54
N GLN A 155 -24.44 29.30 -23.07
CA GLN A 155 -24.23 29.52 -24.51
C GLN A 155 -23.02 28.76 -25.05
N MET A 156 -21.92 28.70 -24.28
CA MET A 156 -20.75 27.89 -24.64
C MET A 156 -21.08 26.40 -24.60
N TRP A 157 -21.90 25.96 -23.63
CA TRP A 157 -22.32 24.56 -23.52
C TRP A 157 -23.18 24.11 -24.71
N SER A 158 -24.07 24.98 -25.20
CA SER A 158 -24.94 24.67 -26.34
C SER A 158 -24.22 24.69 -27.70
N ASN A 159 -23.00 25.25 -27.74
CA ASN A 159 -22.21 25.42 -28.96
C ASN A 159 -21.84 24.05 -29.61
N PRO A 160 -22.02 23.89 -30.93
CA PRO A 160 -21.60 22.69 -31.66
C PRO A 160 -20.11 22.32 -31.48
N LEU A 161 -19.23 23.30 -31.29
CA LEU A 161 -17.80 23.06 -31.06
C LEU A 161 -17.56 22.28 -29.77
N THR A 162 -18.22 22.67 -28.68
CA THR A 162 -18.17 21.97 -27.38
C THR A 162 -18.66 20.54 -27.52
N LYS A 163 -19.77 20.32 -28.25
CA LYS A 163 -20.28 18.96 -28.53
C LYS A 163 -19.25 18.10 -29.27
N ARG A 164 -18.55 18.67 -30.26
CA ARG A 164 -17.47 17.99 -31.00
C ARG A 164 -16.28 17.67 -30.11
N GLN A 165 -15.88 18.59 -29.23
CA GLN A 165 -14.78 18.41 -28.28
C GLN A 165 -15.08 17.28 -27.29
N LEU A 166 -16.25 17.30 -26.65
CA LEU A 166 -16.68 16.26 -25.72
C LEU A 166 -16.83 14.90 -26.41
N SER A 167 -17.35 14.87 -27.64
CA SER A 167 -17.43 13.64 -28.43
C SER A 167 -16.04 13.06 -28.74
N LYS A 168 -15.02 13.91 -28.96
CA LYS A 168 -13.63 13.47 -29.15
C LYS A 168 -13.07 12.87 -27.86
N LEU A 169 -13.32 13.51 -26.71
CA LEU A 169 -12.91 12.99 -25.40
C LEU A 169 -13.52 11.61 -25.15
N HIS A 170 -14.85 11.48 -25.25
CA HIS A 170 -15.54 10.21 -25.00
C HIS A 170 -15.11 9.07 -25.93
N ARG A 171 -14.76 9.36 -27.19
CA ARG A 171 -14.46 8.31 -28.17
C ARG A 171 -13.00 7.91 -28.23
N LYS A 172 -12.08 8.82 -27.91
CA LYS A 172 -10.64 8.59 -28.08
C LYS A 172 -9.90 8.48 -26.77
N TRP A 173 -10.38 9.13 -25.71
CA TRP A 173 -9.62 9.32 -24.47
C TRP A 173 -10.35 8.65 -23.31
N ASN A 174 -10.26 7.33 -23.25
CA ASN A 174 -11.01 6.51 -22.30
C ASN A 174 -10.60 6.73 -20.83
N TRP A 175 -9.41 7.30 -20.59
CA TRP A 175 -8.91 7.68 -19.27
C TRP A 175 -9.49 9.01 -18.76
N ILE A 176 -10.22 9.77 -19.60
CA ILE A 176 -10.92 10.99 -19.16
C ILE A 176 -12.41 10.70 -19.01
N ARG A 177 -12.90 10.80 -17.76
CA ARG A 177 -14.32 10.70 -17.44
C ARG A 177 -14.91 12.10 -17.33
N VAL A 178 -15.76 12.45 -18.30
CA VAL A 178 -16.54 13.70 -18.25
C VAL A 178 -17.76 13.50 -17.37
N VAL A 179 -17.92 14.38 -16.38
CA VAL A 179 -19.04 14.40 -15.43
C VAL A 179 -19.99 15.56 -15.78
N THR A 180 -21.16 15.62 -15.15
CA THR A 180 -22.13 16.72 -15.35
C THR A 180 -21.45 18.08 -15.23
N PRO A 181 -21.65 19.00 -16.20
CA PRO A 181 -20.95 20.28 -16.24
C PRO A 181 -21.48 21.26 -15.19
N ILE A 182 -20.63 22.22 -14.84
CA ILE A 182 -21.00 23.43 -14.12
C ILE A 182 -21.33 24.50 -15.18
N THR A 183 -22.60 24.63 -15.51
CA THR A 183 -23.06 25.69 -16.42
C THR A 183 -23.38 26.97 -15.66
N TRP A 184 -23.12 28.13 -16.24
CA TRP A 184 -23.47 29.42 -15.63
C TRP A 184 -24.03 30.42 -16.64
N HIS A 185 -24.76 31.41 -16.15
CA HIS A 185 -25.24 32.53 -16.94
C HIS A 185 -25.15 33.83 -16.13
N TYR A 186 -25.15 34.96 -16.82
CA TYR A 186 -25.26 36.27 -16.19
C TYR A 186 -26.72 36.66 -16.11
N GLU A 187 -27.19 37.03 -14.92
CA GLU A 187 -28.58 37.45 -14.69
C GLU A 187 -28.63 38.53 -13.60
N GLY A 188 -29.31 39.64 -13.88
CA GLY A 188 -29.47 40.76 -12.95
C GLY A 188 -28.36 41.81 -13.08
N GLU A 189 -27.85 42.29 -11.94
CA GLU A 189 -26.81 43.33 -11.85
C GLU A 189 -25.52 42.96 -12.63
N PRO A 190 -24.72 43.94 -13.05
CA PRO A 190 -23.44 43.69 -13.72
C PRO A 190 -22.54 42.77 -12.88
N ASN A 191 -21.99 41.72 -13.50
CA ASN A 191 -21.13 40.69 -12.91
C ASN A 191 -21.79 39.67 -11.97
N ALA A 192 -23.11 39.55 -11.93
CA ALA A 192 -23.80 38.48 -11.20
C ALA A 192 -23.74 37.13 -11.96
N LYS A 193 -22.60 36.42 -11.87
CA LYS A 193 -22.45 35.04 -12.35
C LYS A 193 -23.34 34.12 -11.49
N ARG A 194 -24.37 33.53 -12.08
CA ARG A 194 -25.24 32.54 -11.41
C ARG A 194 -24.95 31.13 -11.93
N VAL A 195 -24.81 30.21 -10.98
CA VAL A 195 -24.66 28.78 -11.25
C VAL A 195 -25.96 28.09 -10.82
N PRO A 196 -26.75 27.50 -11.74
CA PRO A 196 -27.88 26.65 -11.38
C PRO A 196 -27.39 25.48 -10.51
N ASN A 197 -28.21 25.00 -9.57
CA ASN A 197 -27.85 23.92 -8.63
C ASN A 197 -27.13 22.77 -9.35
N TRP A 198 -25.82 22.63 -9.08
CA TRP A 198 -24.99 21.59 -9.68
C TRP A 198 -25.06 20.32 -8.83
N ASN A 199 -25.71 19.30 -9.36
CA ASN A 199 -25.90 18.02 -8.67
C ASN A 199 -24.72 17.05 -8.84
N GLY A 200 -23.74 17.39 -9.68
CA GLY A 200 -22.58 16.53 -9.99
C GLY A 200 -21.53 16.41 -8.87
N PHE A 201 -21.61 17.24 -7.84
CA PHE A 201 -20.64 17.25 -6.75
C PHE A 201 -20.58 15.90 -6.01
N ASN A 202 -21.74 15.30 -5.75
CA ASN A 202 -21.82 14.00 -5.07
C ASN A 202 -21.32 12.86 -5.98
N GLU A 203 -21.53 12.96 -7.29
CA GLU A 203 -20.97 12.00 -8.25
C GLU A 203 -19.45 12.03 -8.19
N VAL A 204 -18.82 13.21 -8.29
CA VAL A 204 -17.36 13.38 -8.19
C VAL A 204 -16.81 12.84 -6.86
N LEU A 205 -17.45 13.20 -5.74
CA LEU A 205 -17.05 12.71 -4.42
C LEU A 205 -17.11 11.18 -4.31
N THR A 206 -18.15 10.56 -4.86
CA THR A 206 -18.34 9.10 -4.80
C THR A 206 -17.27 8.40 -5.62
N ILE A 207 -16.97 8.89 -6.83
CA ILE A 207 -15.91 8.33 -7.67
C ILE A 207 -14.55 8.39 -6.97
N ILE A 208 -14.19 9.56 -6.38
CA ILE A 208 -12.90 9.72 -5.68
C ILE A 208 -12.78 8.78 -4.49
N LYS A 209 -13.85 8.67 -3.68
CA LYS A 209 -13.87 7.76 -2.53
C LYS A 209 -13.75 6.31 -2.96
N ASN A 210 -14.50 5.90 -3.98
CA ASN A 210 -14.43 4.55 -4.52
C ASN A 210 -13.00 4.24 -5.02
N GLN A 211 -12.34 5.19 -5.70
CA GLN A 211 -10.97 5.00 -6.16
C GLN A 211 -9.96 4.90 -5.00
N ALA A 212 -10.13 5.71 -3.94
CA ALA A 212 -9.31 5.62 -2.74
C ALA A 212 -9.49 4.26 -2.03
N GLU A 213 -10.73 3.77 -1.96
CA GLU A 213 -11.05 2.45 -1.41
C GLU A 213 -10.46 1.31 -2.28
N LEU A 214 -10.57 1.41 -3.61
CA LEU A 214 -9.96 0.47 -4.57
C LEU A 214 -8.43 0.36 -4.40
N LEU A 215 -7.74 1.49 -4.22
CA LEU A 215 -6.30 1.48 -3.92
C LEU A 215 -6.00 0.79 -2.59
N GLY A 216 -6.80 1.07 -1.56
CA GLY A 216 -6.69 0.46 -0.24
C GLY A 216 -7.08 -1.02 -0.16
N LEU A 217 -7.75 -1.58 -1.19
CA LEU A 217 -8.29 -2.94 -1.16
C LEU A 217 -7.25 -4.00 -0.78
N GLY A 218 -7.63 -4.89 0.13
CA GLY A 218 -6.84 -6.06 0.53
C GLY A 218 -5.82 -5.82 1.64
N ARG A 219 -5.48 -4.57 1.97
CA ARG A 219 -4.51 -4.24 3.03
C ARG A 219 -4.99 -4.54 4.45
N ASP A 220 -6.31 -4.61 4.65
CA ASP A 220 -6.91 -5.03 5.93
C ASP A 220 -6.79 -6.55 6.18
N VAL A 221 -6.48 -7.34 5.14
CA VAL A 221 -6.31 -8.81 5.23
C VAL A 221 -4.98 -9.18 5.91
N GLU A 222 -4.00 -8.27 5.94
CA GLU A 222 -2.69 -8.47 6.58
C GLU A 222 -2.82 -8.81 8.08
N ILE A 223 -3.95 -8.50 8.72
CA ILE A 223 -4.22 -8.76 10.15
C ILE A 223 -4.62 -10.23 10.39
N ALA A 224 -5.11 -10.96 9.38
CA ALA A 224 -5.69 -12.29 9.56
C ALA A 224 -4.79 -13.46 9.11
N THR A 225 -3.77 -13.22 8.29
CA THR A 225 -2.97 -14.30 7.66
C THR A 225 -1.82 -14.85 8.50
N GLY A 226 -1.80 -14.60 9.81
CA GLY A 226 -0.77 -15.09 10.74
C GLY A 226 -0.81 -16.60 11.04
N MET A 227 -1.33 -17.45 10.13
CA MET A 227 -1.58 -18.86 10.45
C MET A 227 -1.10 -19.85 9.38
N ALA A 228 -0.27 -20.78 9.90
CA ALA A 228 0.34 -21.98 9.32
C ALA A 228 -0.27 -22.54 8.03
N LEU A 229 0.61 -22.71 7.05
CA LEU A 229 0.43 -23.53 5.86
C LEU A 229 0.34 -25.02 6.25
N ILE A 230 -0.74 -25.67 5.84
CA ILE A 230 -0.78 -27.13 5.70
C ILE A 230 -0.06 -27.46 4.38
N GLY A 231 1.04 -28.20 4.49
CA GLY A 231 1.75 -28.77 3.34
C GLY A 231 0.92 -29.83 2.63
N ASP A 232 1.13 -29.91 1.32
CA ASP A 232 0.65 -30.91 0.35
C ASP A 232 -0.46 -31.86 0.81
N ILE A 233 -1.68 -31.58 0.34
CA ILE A 233 -2.66 -32.64 0.07
C ILE A 233 -3.28 -32.37 -1.30
N ASP A 234 -2.65 -32.92 -2.34
CA ASP A 234 -3.25 -33.14 -3.66
C ASP A 234 -4.21 -34.35 -3.57
N ALA A 235 -5.12 -34.31 -2.60
CA ALA A 235 -6.18 -35.30 -2.46
C ALA A 235 -7.52 -34.60 -2.61
N ASN A 236 -8.41 -35.22 -3.37
CA ASN A 236 -9.81 -34.85 -3.43
C ASN A 236 -10.42 -35.09 -2.02
N VAL A 237 -10.36 -34.07 -1.15
CA VAL A 237 -10.85 -34.15 0.22
C VAL A 237 -12.38 -34.17 0.18
N GLN A 238 -12.95 -35.38 0.05
CA GLN A 238 -14.36 -35.65 0.30
C GLN A 238 -14.62 -35.81 1.81
N SER A 239 -14.26 -34.82 2.62
CA SER A 239 -14.72 -34.77 4.01
C SER A 239 -15.51 -33.49 4.24
N LYS A 240 -16.84 -33.60 4.21
CA LYS A 240 -17.70 -32.55 4.76
C LYS A 240 -17.56 -32.63 6.27
N LEU A 241 -16.70 -31.79 6.83
CA LEU A 241 -16.70 -31.56 8.28
C LEU A 241 -18.12 -31.10 8.70
N PRO A 242 -18.60 -31.51 9.88
CA PRO A 242 -19.85 -31.00 10.43
C PRO A 242 -19.85 -29.46 10.51
N PRO A 243 -21.00 -28.80 10.38
CA PRO A 243 -21.09 -27.35 10.41
C PRO A 243 -20.53 -26.74 11.70
N GLU A 244 -20.61 -27.44 12.83
CA GLU A 244 -20.06 -27.00 14.12
C GLU A 244 -18.53 -26.90 14.09
N ILE A 245 -17.86 -27.82 13.38
CA ILE A 245 -16.41 -27.77 13.21
C ILE A 245 -16.03 -26.58 12.33
N TRP A 246 -16.82 -26.31 11.29
CA TRP A 246 -16.62 -25.11 10.48
C TRP A 246 -16.83 -23.82 11.28
N THR A 247 -17.82 -23.76 12.16
CA THR A 247 -18.00 -22.64 13.09
C THR A 247 -16.75 -22.41 13.92
N ILE A 248 -16.19 -23.47 14.53
CA ILE A 248 -14.97 -23.37 15.34
C ILE A 248 -13.78 -22.88 14.51
N ILE A 249 -13.60 -23.43 13.29
CA ILE A 249 -12.50 -23.04 12.40
C ILE A 249 -12.65 -21.57 12.02
N LEU A 250 -13.84 -21.14 11.59
CA LEU A 250 -14.08 -19.77 11.13
C LEU A 250 -14.01 -18.75 12.26
N ASP A 251 -14.50 -19.09 13.45
CA ASP A 251 -14.34 -18.27 14.67
C ASP A 251 -12.86 -18.12 15.03
N TYR A 252 -12.07 -19.17 14.85
CA TYR A 252 -10.62 -19.14 15.10
C TYR A 252 -9.85 -18.34 14.04
N THR A 253 -10.22 -18.45 12.76
CA THR A 253 -9.58 -17.67 11.68
C THR A 253 -10.06 -16.22 11.63
N GLY A 254 -11.14 -15.88 12.33
CA GLY A 254 -11.72 -14.53 12.32
C GLY A 254 -12.37 -14.14 10.99
N ASP A 255 -12.72 -15.12 10.14
CA ASP A 255 -13.20 -14.85 8.77
C ASP A 255 -14.74 -14.83 8.67
N TRP A 256 -15.34 -13.73 9.15
CA TRP A 256 -16.79 -13.54 9.14
C TRP A 256 -17.38 -13.54 7.72
N GLU A 257 -16.67 -12.99 6.73
CA GLU A 257 -17.18 -12.87 5.37
C GLU A 257 -17.25 -14.23 4.68
N LEU A 258 -16.22 -15.07 4.85
CA LEU A 258 -16.24 -16.44 4.35
C LEU A 258 -17.36 -17.24 5.03
N ALA A 259 -17.54 -17.07 6.35
CA ALA A 259 -18.63 -17.72 7.07
C ALA A 259 -20.01 -17.36 6.51
N LYS A 260 -20.25 -16.06 6.25
CA LYS A 260 -21.49 -15.59 5.65
C LYS A 260 -21.69 -16.10 4.23
N ALA A 261 -20.64 -16.12 3.41
CA ALA A 261 -20.71 -16.65 2.05
C ALA A 261 -21.05 -18.15 2.01
N LEU A 262 -20.57 -18.91 2.98
CA LEU A 262 -20.87 -20.34 3.11
C LEU A 262 -22.20 -20.63 3.83
N GLY A 263 -22.87 -19.60 4.38
CA GLY A 263 -24.09 -19.78 5.18
C GLY A 263 -23.85 -20.47 6.52
N ILE A 264 -22.63 -20.37 7.07
CA ILE A 264 -22.21 -21.03 8.30
C ILE A 264 -22.38 -20.06 9.48
N TYR A 265 -22.88 -20.57 10.60
CA TYR A 265 -23.03 -19.78 11.83
C TYR A 265 -21.66 -19.53 12.48
N THR A 266 -21.44 -18.32 12.98
CA THR A 266 -20.21 -17.90 13.70
C THR A 266 -20.55 -16.96 14.84
N ASN A 267 -19.71 -16.93 15.87
CA ASN A 267 -19.82 -16.01 16.99
C ASN A 267 -19.11 -14.67 16.73
N LEU A 268 -18.46 -14.53 15.57
CA LEU A 268 -17.75 -13.32 15.17
C LEU A 268 -18.69 -12.09 15.05
N PRO A 269 -18.26 -10.91 15.56
CA PRO A 269 -19.01 -9.68 15.35
C PRO A 269 -18.96 -9.26 13.88
N MET A 270 -20.03 -8.62 13.41
CA MET A 270 -20.07 -8.08 12.04
C MET A 270 -18.97 -7.01 11.86
N PRO A 271 -18.11 -7.13 10.84
CA PRO A 271 -17.05 -6.17 10.60
C PRO A 271 -17.60 -4.76 10.30
N PRO A 272 -16.87 -3.68 10.67
CA PRO A 272 -17.30 -2.29 10.47
C PRO A 272 -17.74 -1.86 9.06
N PRO A 273 -17.19 -2.39 7.94
CA PRO A 273 -17.66 -1.99 6.62
C PRO A 273 -19.11 -2.45 6.35
N TRP A 274 -19.59 -3.50 7.03
CA TRP A 274 -20.91 -4.07 6.83
C TRP A 274 -21.95 -3.42 7.74
N THR A 275 -23.12 -3.13 7.19
CA THR A 275 -24.31 -2.68 7.93
C THR A 275 -25.51 -3.53 7.55
N HIS A 276 -26.51 -3.63 8.43
CA HIS A 276 -27.77 -4.32 8.11
C HIS A 276 -28.66 -3.48 7.19
N HIS A 277 -28.53 -2.16 7.26
CA HIS A 277 -29.34 -1.22 6.49
C HIS A 277 -28.45 -0.27 5.67
N PRO A 278 -28.94 0.21 4.51
CA PRO A 278 -28.25 1.24 3.73
C PRO A 278 -27.99 2.50 4.57
N ARG A 279 -26.83 3.14 4.36
CA ARG A 279 -26.46 4.37 5.07
C ARG A 279 -27.39 5.54 4.74
N GLU A 280 -27.83 5.63 3.49
CA GLU A 280 -28.79 6.64 3.04
C GLU A 280 -30.01 5.98 2.39
N PRO A 281 -31.07 5.67 3.16
CA PRO A 281 -32.25 4.96 2.66
C PRO A 281 -33.03 5.72 1.56
N HIS A 282 -32.79 7.02 1.42
CA HIS A 282 -33.50 7.89 0.47
C HIS A 282 -32.84 7.93 -0.92
N ASN A 283 -31.63 7.38 -1.05
CA ASN A 283 -30.88 7.38 -2.30
C ASN A 283 -30.96 5.99 -2.94
N GLU A 284 -31.75 5.86 -4.01
CA GLU A 284 -31.97 4.59 -4.72
C GLU A 284 -30.66 3.90 -5.14
N LEU A 285 -29.64 4.68 -5.55
CA LEU A 285 -28.35 4.12 -5.97
C LEU A 285 -27.61 3.51 -4.77
N GLN A 286 -27.55 4.20 -3.62
CA GLN A 286 -26.88 3.65 -2.44
C GLN A 286 -27.61 2.45 -1.85
N VAL A 287 -28.95 2.42 -1.93
CA VAL A 287 -29.73 1.24 -1.54
C VAL A 287 -29.38 0.07 -2.45
N TYR A 288 -29.32 0.30 -3.76
CA TYR A 288 -28.94 -0.74 -4.72
C TYR A 288 -27.51 -1.23 -4.51
N ASP A 289 -26.55 -0.33 -4.27
CA ASP A 289 -25.14 -0.67 -3.98
C ASP A 289 -25.04 -1.59 -2.77
N HIS A 290 -25.73 -1.22 -1.68
CA HIS A 290 -25.81 -2.02 -0.46
C HIS A 290 -26.41 -3.39 -0.71
N GLU A 291 -27.54 -3.46 -1.43
CA GLU A 291 -28.16 -4.75 -1.79
C GLU A 291 -27.26 -5.61 -2.68
N LEU A 292 -26.52 -4.99 -3.61
CA LEU A 292 -25.58 -5.70 -4.47
C LEU A 292 -24.42 -6.27 -3.66
N GLU A 293 -23.84 -5.51 -2.72
CA GLU A 293 -22.78 -5.98 -1.82
C GLU A 293 -23.22 -7.22 -1.02
N TRP A 294 -24.42 -7.20 -0.45
CA TRP A 294 -24.98 -8.35 0.27
C TRP A 294 -25.29 -9.53 -0.65
N THR A 295 -25.77 -9.27 -1.86
CA THR A 295 -26.04 -10.32 -2.87
C THR A 295 -24.74 -10.99 -3.29
N VAL A 296 -23.64 -10.23 -3.45
CA VAL A 296 -22.33 -10.77 -3.80
C VAL A 296 -21.72 -11.58 -2.66
N LEU A 297 -21.98 -11.18 -1.40
CA LEU A 297 -21.52 -11.93 -0.24
C LEU A 297 -22.26 -13.25 -0.06
N THR A 298 -23.58 -13.29 -0.28
CA THR A 298 -24.44 -14.42 0.14
C THR A 298 -25.05 -15.24 -1.00
N GLY A 299 -25.09 -14.68 -2.21
CA GLY A 299 -25.71 -15.29 -3.38
C GLY A 299 -24.75 -16.12 -4.22
N ASP A 300 -25.30 -16.93 -5.11
CA ASP A 300 -24.54 -17.62 -6.14
C ASP A 300 -24.23 -16.71 -7.35
N SER A 301 -23.33 -17.16 -8.22
CA SER A 301 -22.94 -16.38 -9.40
C SER A 301 -24.14 -16.02 -10.29
N ALA A 302 -25.16 -16.89 -10.38
CA ALA A 302 -26.37 -16.63 -11.16
C ALA A 302 -27.22 -15.50 -10.57
N ALA A 303 -27.44 -15.49 -9.25
CA ALA A 303 -28.15 -14.42 -8.56
C ALA A 303 -27.43 -13.08 -8.68
N ILE A 304 -26.09 -13.10 -8.58
CA ILE A 304 -25.26 -11.90 -8.74
C ILE A 304 -25.39 -11.34 -10.15
N CYS A 305 -25.22 -12.17 -11.19
CA CYS A 305 -25.37 -11.73 -12.58
C CYS A 305 -26.78 -11.20 -12.86
N LYS A 306 -27.81 -11.83 -12.29
CA LYS A 306 -29.20 -11.36 -12.38
C LYS A 306 -29.39 -10.01 -11.69
N LYS A 307 -28.79 -9.78 -10.52
CA LYS A 307 -28.87 -8.48 -9.84
C LYS A 307 -28.22 -7.40 -10.69
N ILE A 308 -27.00 -7.66 -11.20
CA ILE A 308 -26.26 -6.74 -12.07
C ILE A 308 -27.04 -6.39 -13.36
N SER A 309 -27.78 -7.34 -13.94
CA SER A 309 -28.63 -7.07 -15.11
C SER A 309 -29.80 -6.13 -14.81
N GLN A 310 -30.21 -6.04 -13.54
CA GLN A 310 -31.30 -5.20 -13.05
C GLN A 310 -30.81 -3.85 -12.50
N SER A 311 -29.58 -3.44 -12.80
CA SER A 311 -29.02 -2.20 -12.25
C SER A 311 -29.83 -0.96 -12.65
N PRO A 312 -30.04 0.00 -11.73
CA PRO A 312 -30.79 1.23 -12.01
C PRO A 312 -30.08 2.15 -13.01
N PRO A 313 -30.84 3.02 -13.73
CA PRO A 313 -30.27 4.00 -14.63
C PRO A 313 -29.39 5.00 -13.85
N GLY A 314 -28.08 4.94 -14.06
CA GLY A 314 -27.10 5.77 -13.34
C GLY A 314 -26.05 4.98 -12.57
N PHE A 315 -26.25 3.66 -12.38
CA PHE A 315 -25.23 2.78 -11.81
C PHE A 315 -24.10 2.55 -12.82
N ARG A 316 -23.01 3.32 -12.66
CA ARG A 316 -21.87 3.40 -13.58
C ARG A 316 -20.56 2.84 -13.02
N ASP A 317 -20.50 2.62 -11.71
CA ASP A 317 -19.29 2.18 -11.01
C ASP A 317 -19.64 1.04 -10.07
N LEU A 318 -18.81 0.00 -10.06
CA LEU A 318 -18.91 -1.04 -9.04
C LEU A 318 -18.36 -0.52 -7.70
N PRO A 319 -19.06 -0.76 -6.59
CA PRO A 319 -18.51 -0.50 -5.26
C PRO A 319 -17.21 -1.27 -5.05
N ALA A 320 -16.22 -0.65 -4.41
CA ALA A 320 -14.94 -1.28 -4.10
C ALA A 320 -15.12 -2.60 -3.34
N GLN A 321 -16.13 -2.67 -2.47
CA GLN A 321 -16.49 -3.88 -1.75
C GLN A 321 -16.92 -5.03 -2.67
N VAL A 322 -17.71 -4.75 -3.71
CA VAL A 322 -18.11 -5.76 -4.71
C VAL A 322 -16.89 -6.26 -5.48
N VAL A 323 -16.04 -5.34 -5.96
CA VAL A 323 -14.78 -5.67 -6.64
C VAL A 323 -13.92 -6.59 -5.77
N ARG A 324 -13.78 -6.25 -4.49
CA ARG A 324 -13.03 -7.03 -3.50
C ARG A 324 -13.57 -8.44 -3.35
N LEU A 325 -14.88 -8.61 -3.18
CA LEU A 325 -15.51 -9.91 -2.98
C LEU A 325 -15.41 -10.79 -4.24
N VAL A 326 -15.59 -10.19 -5.42
CA VAL A 326 -15.43 -10.89 -6.71
C VAL A 326 -14.03 -11.48 -6.84
N ILE A 327 -12.98 -10.73 -6.46
CA ILE A 327 -11.60 -11.22 -6.48
C ILE A 327 -11.36 -12.24 -5.35
N ARG A 328 -11.77 -11.92 -4.12
CA ARG A 328 -11.58 -12.76 -2.92
C ARG A 328 -12.14 -14.17 -3.10
N PHE A 329 -13.38 -14.26 -3.58
CA PHE A 329 -14.09 -15.51 -3.78
C PHE A 329 -13.90 -16.10 -5.18
N ALA A 330 -13.04 -15.50 -6.01
CA ALA A 330 -12.76 -15.94 -7.37
C ALA A 330 -14.04 -16.20 -8.18
N LEU A 331 -14.94 -15.21 -8.20
CA LEU A 331 -16.22 -15.30 -8.90
C LEU A 331 -16.03 -15.15 -10.42
N ILE A 332 -15.40 -16.14 -11.06
CA ILE A 332 -15.02 -16.11 -12.48
C ILE A 332 -16.22 -15.92 -13.40
N ASP A 333 -17.35 -16.58 -13.10
CA ASP A 333 -18.59 -16.44 -13.89
C ASP A 333 -19.14 -15.00 -13.85
N VAL A 334 -18.98 -14.31 -12.73
CA VAL A 334 -19.39 -12.91 -12.57
C VAL A 334 -18.46 -11.99 -13.35
N LEU A 335 -17.14 -12.25 -13.32
CA LEU A 335 -16.16 -11.53 -14.14
C LEU A 335 -16.48 -11.70 -15.64
N ALA A 336 -16.68 -12.93 -16.10
CA ALA A 336 -17.02 -13.23 -17.49
C ALA A 336 -18.33 -12.57 -17.92
N TYR A 337 -19.35 -12.56 -17.04
CA TYR A 337 -20.61 -11.88 -17.30
C TYR A 337 -20.44 -10.36 -17.42
N LEU A 338 -19.66 -9.75 -16.52
CA LEU A 338 -19.36 -8.31 -16.56
C LEU A 338 -18.60 -7.93 -17.83
N GLU A 339 -17.58 -8.69 -18.22
CA GLU A 339 -16.82 -8.47 -19.46
C GLU A 339 -17.74 -8.50 -20.69
N ALA A 340 -18.65 -9.48 -20.76
CA ALA A 340 -19.53 -9.67 -21.92
C ALA A 340 -20.72 -8.68 -21.99
N ASN A 341 -21.31 -8.32 -20.85
CA ASN A 341 -22.60 -7.63 -20.81
C ASN A 341 -22.51 -6.19 -20.28
N ARG A 342 -21.52 -5.89 -19.43
CA ARG A 342 -21.37 -4.60 -18.74
C ARG A 342 -19.91 -4.13 -18.72
N PRO A 343 -19.32 -3.87 -19.90
CA PRO A 343 -17.95 -3.37 -20.00
C PRO A 343 -17.76 -1.98 -19.35
N ASP A 344 -18.84 -1.23 -19.15
CA ASP A 344 -18.84 0.01 -18.39
C ASP A 344 -18.46 -0.22 -16.92
N LEU A 345 -18.98 -1.28 -16.30
CA LEU A 345 -18.70 -1.67 -14.92
C LEU A 345 -17.39 -2.44 -14.78
N PHE A 346 -17.03 -3.24 -15.80
CA PHE A 346 -15.81 -4.05 -15.80
C PHE A 346 -14.52 -3.21 -15.70
N LYS A 347 -14.58 -1.92 -16.10
CA LYS A 347 -13.48 -0.96 -15.92
C LYS A 347 -12.98 -0.82 -14.48
N ALA A 348 -13.79 -1.19 -13.49
CA ALA A 348 -13.35 -1.24 -12.09
C ALA A 348 -12.17 -2.20 -11.86
N PHE A 349 -11.94 -3.16 -12.77
CA PHE A 349 -10.84 -4.12 -12.73
C PHE A 349 -9.66 -3.74 -13.64
N ASP A 350 -9.69 -2.58 -14.31
CA ASP A 350 -8.66 -2.13 -15.25
C ASP A 350 -7.29 -1.92 -14.60
N GLY A 351 -6.26 -1.92 -15.45
CA GLY A 351 -4.87 -1.68 -15.06
C GLY A 351 -4.30 -2.84 -14.23
N PRO A 352 -3.43 -2.57 -13.24
CA PRO A 352 -2.83 -3.61 -12.42
C PRO A 352 -3.76 -4.13 -11.32
N THR A 353 -4.96 -3.57 -11.13
CA THR A 353 -5.85 -3.90 -10.00
C THR A 353 -6.15 -5.40 -9.91
N LEU A 354 -6.64 -6.02 -10.99
CA LEU A 354 -6.99 -7.44 -10.97
C LEU A 354 -5.78 -8.35 -10.66
N PRO A 355 -4.65 -8.29 -11.41
CA PRO A 355 -3.51 -9.16 -11.16
C PRO A 355 -2.82 -8.87 -9.83
N THR A 356 -2.68 -7.59 -9.43
CA THR A 356 -2.03 -7.22 -8.17
C THR A 356 -2.86 -7.68 -6.98
N LYS A 357 -4.19 -7.46 -6.97
CA LYS A 357 -5.02 -7.86 -5.82
C LYS A 357 -5.17 -9.39 -5.70
N ALA A 358 -5.30 -10.11 -6.81
CA ALA A 358 -5.35 -11.57 -6.84
C ALA A 358 -4.01 -12.23 -6.47
N SER A 359 -2.88 -11.52 -6.66
CA SER A 359 -1.56 -11.99 -6.26
C SER A 359 -1.22 -11.65 -4.82
N ALA A 360 -1.52 -10.41 -4.41
CA ALA A 360 -1.07 -9.82 -3.16
C ALA A 360 -1.95 -10.22 -1.97
N TYR A 361 -3.27 -10.08 -2.08
CA TYR A 361 -4.16 -10.11 -0.91
C TYR A 361 -5.15 -11.28 -0.94
N TYR A 362 -5.50 -11.75 -2.13
CA TYR A 362 -6.47 -12.81 -2.34
C TYR A 362 -5.86 -13.88 -3.25
N PRO A 363 -4.97 -14.76 -2.74
CA PRO A 363 -4.19 -15.67 -3.56
C PRO A 363 -5.10 -16.64 -4.34
N ARG A 364 -5.40 -16.28 -5.59
CA ARG A 364 -6.30 -17.00 -6.49
C ARG A 364 -5.68 -17.10 -7.89
N THR A 365 -5.11 -18.27 -8.17
CA THR A 365 -4.57 -18.59 -9.50
C THR A 365 -5.66 -18.57 -10.57
N ASP A 366 -6.90 -18.90 -10.21
CA ASP A 366 -8.03 -18.95 -11.15
C ASP A 366 -8.36 -17.55 -11.71
N VAL A 367 -8.26 -16.52 -10.86
CA VAL A 367 -8.45 -15.12 -11.27
C VAL A 367 -7.32 -14.66 -12.19
N LEU A 368 -6.08 -15.09 -11.92
CA LEU A 368 -4.92 -14.80 -12.77
C LEU A 368 -5.01 -15.53 -14.12
N ASP A 369 -5.49 -16.78 -14.12
CA ASP A 369 -5.76 -17.55 -15.34
C ASP A 369 -6.86 -16.88 -16.19
N TYR A 370 -7.93 -16.40 -15.55
CA TYR A 370 -8.96 -15.60 -16.23
C TYR A 370 -8.38 -14.30 -16.81
N TRP A 371 -7.63 -13.53 -16.02
CA TRP A 371 -7.00 -12.28 -16.47
C TRP A 371 -6.09 -12.50 -17.70
N LYS A 372 -5.32 -13.60 -17.69
CA LYS A 372 -4.46 -13.98 -18.81
C LYS A 372 -5.27 -14.30 -20.09
N GLN A 373 -6.41 -14.95 -19.96
CA GLN A 373 -7.21 -15.46 -21.11
C GLN A 373 -8.27 -14.47 -21.62
N SER A 374 -8.68 -13.51 -20.78
CA SER A 374 -9.72 -12.53 -21.08
C SER A 374 -9.41 -11.70 -22.33
N ALA A 375 -10.44 -11.43 -23.14
CA ALA A 375 -10.30 -10.65 -24.36
C ALA A 375 -10.08 -9.17 -24.05
N TRP A 376 -10.65 -8.70 -22.93
CA TRP A 376 -10.50 -7.33 -22.45
C TRP A 376 -9.04 -6.92 -22.20
N PHE A 377 -8.22 -7.82 -21.66
CA PHE A 377 -6.83 -7.53 -21.29
C PHE A 377 -5.81 -7.90 -22.36
N ARG A 378 -6.21 -8.59 -23.44
CA ARG A 378 -5.31 -9.23 -24.42
C ARG A 378 -4.23 -8.31 -24.99
N ASP A 379 -4.59 -7.06 -25.28
CA ASP A 379 -3.69 -6.10 -25.91
C ASP A 379 -2.95 -5.21 -24.89
N ASN A 380 -3.24 -5.36 -23.59
CA ASN A 380 -2.75 -4.47 -22.54
C ASN A 380 -2.67 -5.14 -21.16
N HIS A 381 -1.92 -6.24 -21.04
CA HIS A 381 -1.61 -6.88 -19.75
C HIS A 381 -0.68 -6.00 -18.90
N ILE A 382 -1.26 -5.06 -18.17
CA ILE A 382 -0.55 -4.17 -17.24
C ILE A 382 -0.43 -4.86 -15.87
N TYR A 383 0.81 -5.02 -15.39
CA TYR A 383 1.11 -5.41 -14.01
C TYR A 383 2.44 -4.77 -13.56
N ASP A 384 2.56 -4.61 -12.25
CA ASP A 384 3.71 -4.02 -11.56
C ASP A 384 4.44 -5.03 -10.69
N ALA A 385 5.57 -4.59 -10.12
CA ALA A 385 6.32 -5.39 -9.17
C ALA A 385 5.55 -5.63 -7.85
N GLU A 386 4.57 -4.78 -7.53
CA GLU A 386 3.75 -4.87 -6.31
C GLU A 386 3.05 -6.24 -6.21
N ALA A 387 2.62 -6.81 -7.33
CA ALA A 387 2.00 -8.14 -7.36
C ALA A 387 2.90 -9.25 -6.79
N VAL A 388 4.18 -9.27 -7.17
CA VAL A 388 5.16 -10.30 -6.77
C VAL A 388 5.79 -9.98 -5.41
N ASP A 389 6.06 -8.70 -5.17
CA ASP A 389 6.64 -8.20 -3.92
C ASP A 389 5.70 -8.49 -2.74
N ILE A 390 4.40 -8.19 -2.88
CA ILE A 390 3.42 -8.46 -1.82
C ILE A 390 3.07 -9.96 -1.74
N ALA A 391 3.02 -10.69 -2.86
CA ALA A 391 2.88 -12.14 -2.81
C ALA A 391 4.01 -12.80 -2.00
N SER A 392 5.23 -12.29 -2.13
CA SER A 392 6.40 -12.72 -1.33
C SER A 392 6.25 -12.32 0.14
N LYS A 393 5.81 -11.08 0.41
CA LYS A 393 5.50 -10.58 1.76
C LYS A 393 4.48 -11.46 2.49
N ASN A 394 3.48 -12.00 1.79
CA ASN A 394 2.38 -12.75 2.39
C ASN A 394 2.53 -14.29 2.29
N GLY A 395 3.67 -14.78 1.83
CA GLY A 395 3.94 -16.22 1.81
C GLY A 395 3.25 -16.99 0.66
N HIS A 396 2.83 -16.32 -0.41
CA HIS A 396 1.98 -16.90 -1.46
C HIS A 396 2.79 -17.64 -2.55
N VAL A 397 3.43 -18.75 -2.17
CA VAL A 397 4.29 -19.56 -3.07
C VAL A 397 3.58 -19.99 -4.37
N ARG A 398 2.30 -20.39 -4.29
CA ARG A 398 1.51 -20.81 -5.48
C ARG A 398 1.34 -19.69 -6.51
N ILE A 399 1.23 -18.45 -6.04
CA ILE A 399 1.12 -17.27 -6.90
C ILE A 399 2.47 -16.98 -7.55
N LEU A 400 3.56 -17.07 -6.79
CA LEU A 400 4.92 -16.93 -7.33
C LEU A 400 5.20 -17.98 -8.41
N ASP A 401 4.83 -19.23 -8.17
CA ASP A 401 4.97 -20.31 -9.15
C ASP A 401 4.11 -20.07 -10.41
N TRP A 402 2.89 -19.55 -10.24
CA TRP A 402 2.06 -19.14 -11.38
C TRP A 402 2.74 -18.05 -12.21
N TRP A 403 3.26 -16.99 -11.56
CA TRP A 403 3.97 -15.91 -12.25
C TRP A 403 5.19 -16.40 -13.00
N TRP A 404 5.97 -17.30 -12.42
CA TRP A 404 7.19 -17.81 -13.04
C TRP A 404 6.93 -18.83 -14.15
N ARG A 405 6.08 -19.83 -13.92
CA ARG A 405 5.94 -20.99 -14.82
C ARG A 405 4.75 -20.90 -15.77
N LYS A 406 3.64 -20.30 -15.34
CA LYS A 406 2.38 -20.33 -16.08
C LYS A 406 2.06 -19.03 -16.80
N SER A 407 2.50 -17.89 -16.28
CA SER A 407 2.08 -16.58 -16.79
C SER A 407 2.53 -16.35 -18.23
N GLY A 408 3.78 -16.74 -18.57
CA GLY A 408 4.43 -16.41 -19.84
C GLY A 408 4.96 -14.97 -19.91
N PHE A 409 4.86 -14.22 -18.81
CA PHE A 409 5.36 -12.84 -18.69
C PHE A 409 6.70 -12.80 -17.93
N SER A 410 7.44 -11.69 -18.08
CA SER A 410 8.67 -11.46 -17.31
C SER A 410 8.37 -11.27 -15.82
N LEU A 411 9.04 -11.99 -14.92
CA LEU A 411 8.87 -11.79 -13.48
C LEU A 411 9.37 -10.38 -13.09
N ARG A 412 8.47 -9.49 -12.64
CA ARG A 412 8.79 -8.13 -12.17
C ARG A 412 8.74 -8.10 -10.64
N TYR A 413 9.85 -7.73 -10.01
CA TYR A 413 9.98 -7.66 -8.55
C TYR A 413 11.11 -6.71 -8.16
N THR A 414 11.10 -6.27 -6.91
CA THR A 414 12.13 -5.41 -6.33
C THR A 414 12.86 -6.11 -5.18
N GLU A 415 13.83 -5.42 -4.56
CA GLU A 415 14.48 -5.90 -3.32
C GLU A 415 13.47 -6.15 -2.20
N THR A 416 12.33 -5.45 -2.23
CA THR A 416 11.28 -5.57 -1.21
C THR A 416 10.69 -6.97 -1.12
N ALA A 417 10.68 -7.76 -2.21
CA ALA A 417 10.18 -9.13 -2.20
C ALA A 417 10.90 -10.01 -1.17
N LEU A 418 12.25 -10.01 -1.20
CA LEU A 418 13.07 -10.81 -0.29
C LEU A 418 13.14 -10.18 1.10
N GLU A 419 13.16 -8.85 1.19
CA GLU A 419 13.19 -8.14 2.47
C GLU A 419 11.95 -8.41 3.31
N GLN A 420 10.77 -8.34 2.68
CA GLN A 420 9.49 -8.55 3.34
C GLN A 420 9.21 -10.03 3.62
N ALA A 421 9.59 -10.94 2.72
CA ALA A 421 9.55 -12.37 3.00
C ALA A 421 10.44 -12.74 4.21
N SER A 422 11.60 -12.10 4.33
CA SER A 422 12.52 -12.28 5.45
C SER A 422 11.99 -11.69 6.76
N ALA A 423 11.37 -10.50 6.72
CA ALA A 423 10.73 -9.86 7.87
C ALA A 423 9.59 -10.72 8.46
N ASN A 424 8.79 -11.35 7.60
CA ASN A 424 7.63 -12.15 8.00
C ASN A 424 7.93 -13.64 8.26
N GLY A 425 9.19 -14.07 8.15
CA GLY A 425 9.55 -15.45 8.46
C GLY A 425 9.17 -16.47 7.38
N HIS A 426 8.93 -16.04 6.13
CA HIS A 426 8.42 -16.91 5.07
C HIS A 426 9.53 -17.73 4.40
N LEU A 427 10.04 -18.75 5.11
CA LEU A 427 11.11 -19.64 4.64
C LEU A 427 10.81 -20.30 3.29
N LEU A 428 9.58 -20.79 3.07
CA LEU A 428 9.21 -21.44 1.82
C LEU A 428 9.27 -20.50 0.60
N VAL A 429 9.00 -19.21 0.80
CA VAL A 429 9.16 -18.20 -0.25
C VAL A 429 10.64 -17.97 -0.54
N LEU A 430 11.48 -17.90 0.49
CA LEU A 430 12.93 -17.75 0.32
C LEU A 430 13.55 -18.97 -0.38
N GLU A 431 13.12 -20.17 -0.03
CA GLU A 431 13.49 -21.41 -0.72
C GLU A 431 13.04 -21.39 -2.17
N TRP A 432 11.80 -20.99 -2.43
CA TRP A 432 11.29 -20.84 -3.80
C TRP A 432 12.14 -19.86 -4.62
N TRP A 433 12.52 -18.69 -4.06
CA TRP A 433 13.38 -17.72 -4.75
C TRP A 433 14.76 -18.28 -5.07
N ARG A 434 15.39 -18.97 -4.10
CA ARG A 434 16.68 -19.65 -4.31
C ARG A 434 16.59 -20.68 -5.42
N ASP A 435 15.55 -21.52 -5.39
CA ASP A 435 15.37 -22.61 -6.34
C ASP A 435 15.01 -22.09 -7.74
N ALA A 436 14.24 -21.00 -7.83
CA ALA A 436 13.91 -20.33 -9.08
C ALA A 436 15.16 -19.68 -9.71
N ALA A 437 15.98 -18.98 -8.91
CA ALA A 437 17.22 -18.38 -9.37
C ALA A 437 18.28 -19.42 -9.79
N ALA A 438 18.28 -20.60 -9.17
CA ALA A 438 19.14 -21.70 -9.59
C ALA A 438 18.70 -22.34 -10.93
N GLN A 439 17.41 -22.25 -11.28
CA GLN A 439 16.84 -22.85 -12.48
C GLN A 439 16.78 -21.89 -13.68
N ASP A 440 16.59 -20.59 -13.44
CA ASP A 440 16.41 -19.58 -14.47
C ASP A 440 17.32 -18.37 -14.21
N GLU A 441 18.30 -18.16 -15.09
CA GLU A 441 19.27 -17.04 -15.01
C GLU A 441 18.59 -15.66 -15.09
N LYS A 442 17.35 -15.58 -15.60
CA LYS A 442 16.57 -14.33 -15.62
C LYS A 442 16.13 -13.91 -14.22
N VAL A 443 16.04 -14.85 -13.28
CA VAL A 443 15.66 -14.59 -11.89
C VAL A 443 16.91 -14.23 -11.10
N VAL A 444 17.22 -12.93 -11.06
CA VAL A 444 18.34 -12.38 -10.28
C VAL A 444 17.91 -12.15 -8.83
N LEU A 445 18.55 -12.81 -7.88
CA LEU A 445 18.30 -12.57 -6.45
C LEU A 445 18.73 -11.15 -6.06
N ARG A 446 17.85 -10.44 -5.36
CA ARG A 446 18.09 -9.07 -4.86
C ARG A 446 17.90 -9.02 -3.34
N PRO A 447 18.84 -9.57 -2.55
CA PRO A 447 18.67 -9.73 -1.12
C PRO A 447 18.58 -8.39 -0.36
N GLY A 448 19.05 -7.26 -0.91
CA GLY A 448 18.90 -5.94 -0.29
C GLY A 448 19.30 -5.94 1.19
N ARG A 449 18.39 -5.46 2.06
CA ARG A 449 18.53 -5.43 3.51
C ARG A 449 17.83 -6.61 4.22
N SER A 450 17.57 -7.71 3.52
CA SER A 450 16.76 -8.84 4.02
C SER A 450 17.20 -9.39 5.37
N LEU A 451 18.50 -9.44 5.61
CA LEU A 451 19.07 -9.90 6.88
C LEU A 451 18.76 -8.95 8.04
N LEU A 452 18.82 -7.64 7.79
CA LEU A 452 18.45 -6.63 8.78
C LEU A 452 16.95 -6.67 9.04
N SER A 453 16.14 -6.85 8.01
CA SER A 453 14.68 -7.00 8.14
C SER A 453 14.32 -8.23 8.97
N ALA A 454 14.91 -9.40 8.69
CA ALA A 454 14.72 -10.60 9.51
C ALA A 454 15.13 -10.36 10.99
N THR A 455 16.24 -9.65 11.20
CA THR A 455 16.74 -9.33 12.54
C THR A 455 15.78 -8.41 13.30
N GLN A 456 15.25 -7.38 12.65
CA GLN A 456 14.32 -6.42 13.25
C GLN A 456 13.08 -7.12 13.85
N TYR A 457 12.55 -8.13 13.15
CA TYR A 457 11.38 -8.90 13.58
C TYR A 457 11.72 -10.20 14.32
N GLY A 458 12.99 -10.43 14.66
CA GLY A 458 13.40 -11.60 15.45
C GLY A 458 13.28 -12.95 14.74
N GLN A 459 13.33 -12.98 13.40
CA GLN A 459 13.14 -14.19 12.60
C GLN A 459 14.41 -15.07 12.59
N VAL A 460 14.63 -15.80 13.68
CA VAL A 460 15.84 -16.62 13.92
C VAL A 460 16.08 -17.67 12.84
N ASP A 461 15.04 -18.39 12.41
CA ASP A 461 15.18 -19.45 11.41
C ASP A 461 15.55 -18.88 10.02
N VAL A 462 15.08 -17.67 9.71
CA VAL A 462 15.47 -16.96 8.48
C VAL A 462 16.94 -16.56 8.51
N LEU A 463 17.48 -16.14 9.66
CA LEU A 463 18.91 -15.84 9.79
C LEU A 463 19.78 -17.08 9.55
N ARG A 464 19.38 -18.24 10.08
CA ARG A 464 20.05 -19.51 9.84
C ARG A 464 19.97 -19.91 8.37
N TRP A 465 18.80 -19.72 7.75
CA TRP A 465 18.59 -20.01 6.34
C TRP A 465 19.50 -19.14 5.45
N TRP A 466 19.58 -17.83 5.70
CA TRP A 466 20.44 -16.92 4.94
C TRP A 466 21.91 -17.32 5.02
N ASP A 467 22.43 -17.67 6.20
CA ASP A 467 23.81 -18.13 6.36
C ASP A 467 24.06 -19.47 5.64
N ALA A 468 23.11 -20.41 5.70
CA ALA A 468 23.19 -21.69 5.01
C ALA A 468 22.98 -21.60 3.48
N SER A 469 22.31 -20.55 2.98
CA SER A 469 21.90 -20.41 1.59
C SER A 469 23.06 -20.24 0.60
N GLY A 470 24.23 -19.79 1.07
CA GLY A 470 25.37 -19.43 0.23
C GLY A 470 25.13 -18.18 -0.65
N ILE A 471 24.01 -17.48 -0.49
CA ILE A 471 23.71 -16.25 -1.22
C ILE A 471 24.57 -15.11 -0.62
N PRO A 472 25.26 -14.28 -1.42
CA PRO A 472 25.96 -13.11 -0.91
C PRO A 472 24.99 -12.14 -0.24
N VAL A 473 25.12 -11.99 1.08
CA VAL A 473 24.25 -11.10 1.87
C VAL A 473 24.99 -9.79 2.14
N ALA A 474 24.37 -8.67 1.77
CA ALA A 474 24.84 -7.33 2.15
C ALA A 474 24.45 -7.00 3.61
N HIS A 475 25.19 -6.10 4.26
CA HIS A 475 24.86 -5.54 5.58
C HIS A 475 24.93 -6.51 6.78
N GLY A 476 25.76 -7.56 6.74
CA GLY A 476 25.97 -8.47 7.88
C GLY A 476 26.57 -7.79 9.13
N ASP A 477 27.25 -6.66 8.95
CA ASP A 477 27.79 -5.78 9.99
C ASP A 477 26.70 -5.03 10.77
N GLY A 478 25.57 -4.72 10.12
CA GLY A 478 24.45 -4.01 10.75
C GLY A 478 23.57 -4.86 11.67
N VAL A 479 23.70 -6.19 11.65
CA VAL A 479 22.81 -7.12 12.39
C VAL A 479 22.85 -6.87 13.89
N ALA A 480 24.05 -6.75 14.48
CA ALA A 480 24.19 -6.58 15.92
C ALA A 480 23.52 -5.28 16.41
N LYS A 481 23.67 -4.21 15.62
CA LYS A 481 23.05 -2.90 15.86
C LYS A 481 21.53 -2.95 15.77
N VAL A 482 20.99 -3.57 14.72
CA VAL A 482 19.53 -3.69 14.52
C VAL A 482 18.92 -4.57 15.60
N ALA A 483 19.52 -5.72 15.91
CA ALA A 483 19.06 -6.60 16.99
C ALA A 483 19.02 -5.84 18.33
N SER A 484 20.05 -5.03 18.60
CA SER A 484 20.12 -4.26 19.84
C SER A 484 19.07 -3.16 19.91
N ARG A 485 18.81 -2.48 18.79
CA ARG A 485 17.79 -1.42 18.70
C ARG A 485 16.37 -1.93 18.93
N TRP A 486 16.06 -3.14 18.46
CA TRP A 486 14.71 -3.71 18.51
C TRP A 486 14.51 -4.74 19.64
N GLY A 487 15.50 -4.95 20.50
CA GLY A 487 15.37 -5.84 21.66
C GLY A 487 15.49 -7.33 21.35
N GLN A 488 16.07 -7.71 20.21
CA GLN A 488 16.03 -9.07 19.68
C GLN A 488 17.24 -9.91 20.14
N VAL A 489 17.18 -10.42 21.38
CA VAL A 489 18.28 -11.20 21.99
C VAL A 489 18.53 -12.51 21.25
N ASP A 490 17.49 -13.25 20.87
CA ASP A 490 17.64 -14.55 20.19
C ASP A 490 18.25 -14.41 18.79
N ALA A 491 17.96 -13.31 18.09
CA ALA A 491 18.56 -12.97 16.82
C ALA A 491 20.05 -12.65 16.98
N LEU A 492 20.41 -11.89 18.02
CA LEU A 492 21.80 -11.53 18.35
C LEU A 492 22.63 -12.76 18.74
N GLU A 493 22.06 -13.63 19.57
CA GLU A 493 22.66 -14.92 19.97
C GLU A 493 22.87 -15.83 18.77
N THR A 494 21.85 -15.97 17.91
CA THR A 494 21.95 -16.80 16.71
C THR A 494 23.00 -16.26 15.74
N TRP A 495 23.04 -14.94 15.52
CA TRP A 495 24.04 -14.34 14.66
C TRP A 495 25.46 -14.54 15.20
N ARG A 496 25.66 -14.43 16.52
CA ARG A 496 26.94 -14.74 17.17
C ARG A 496 27.35 -16.19 16.90
N ARG A 497 26.44 -17.14 17.06
CA ARG A 497 26.72 -18.58 16.82
C ARG A 497 27.09 -18.85 15.36
N LEU A 498 26.44 -18.18 14.40
CA LEU A 498 26.71 -18.38 12.97
C LEU A 498 28.07 -17.79 12.54
N LYS A 499 28.41 -16.57 12.96
CA LYS A 499 29.69 -15.93 12.57
C LYS A 499 30.87 -16.30 13.47
N GLY A 500 30.58 -16.80 14.67
CA GLY A 500 31.54 -17.01 15.73
C GLY A 500 31.80 -15.73 16.51
N SER A 501 32.02 -15.88 17.82
CA SER A 501 32.14 -14.76 18.76
C SER A 501 33.25 -13.76 18.38
N SER A 502 34.35 -14.21 17.78
CA SER A 502 35.49 -13.33 17.43
C SER A 502 35.32 -12.55 16.11
N LYS A 503 34.26 -12.81 15.35
CA LYS A 503 33.99 -12.15 14.06
C LYS A 503 32.75 -11.26 14.09
N LEU A 504 32.16 -11.06 15.27
CA LEU A 504 31.03 -10.17 15.44
C LEU A 504 31.50 -8.72 15.28
N VAL A 505 30.95 -8.02 14.30
CA VAL A 505 31.25 -6.59 14.05
C VAL A 505 30.20 -5.76 14.78
N PHE A 506 30.65 -4.82 15.61
CA PHE A 506 29.79 -3.88 16.32
C PHE A 506 30.54 -2.58 16.65
N ASP A 507 29.80 -1.49 16.87
CA ASP A 507 30.30 -0.17 17.27
C ASP A 507 29.76 0.22 18.66
N SER A 508 30.14 1.39 19.18
CA SER A 508 29.63 1.88 20.47
C SER A 508 28.14 2.20 20.48
N GLU A 509 27.47 2.24 19.31
CA GLU A 509 26.04 2.54 19.23
C GLU A 509 25.16 1.36 19.65
N VAL A 510 25.71 0.13 19.71
CA VAL A 510 24.96 -1.07 20.14
C VAL A 510 24.43 -0.99 21.58
N LEU A 511 24.97 -0.09 22.40
CA LEU A 511 24.51 0.17 23.77
C LEU A 511 23.58 1.39 23.89
N ILE A 512 23.61 2.30 22.91
CA ILE A 512 22.81 3.54 22.89
C ILE A 512 21.35 3.19 22.61
N ALA A 513 21.09 2.52 21.48
CA ALA A 513 19.74 2.18 21.05
C ALA A 513 18.93 1.35 22.07
N PRO A 514 19.47 0.26 22.68
CA PRO A 514 18.75 -0.46 23.73
C PRO A 514 18.55 0.37 25.00
N THR A 515 19.40 1.37 25.27
CA THR A 515 19.21 2.30 26.40
C THR A 515 18.03 3.24 26.16
N VAL A 516 17.92 3.83 24.96
CA VAL A 516 16.78 4.69 24.58
C VAL A 516 15.46 3.91 24.63
N HIS A 517 15.44 2.70 24.06
CA HIS A 517 14.24 1.85 23.93
C HIS A 517 13.97 0.91 25.12
N GLN A 518 14.81 0.96 26.15
CA GLN A 518 14.66 0.22 27.40
C GLN A 518 14.76 -1.32 27.31
N HIS A 519 15.60 -1.81 26.39
CA HIS A 519 15.87 -3.23 26.21
C HIS A 519 16.96 -3.72 27.17
N VAL A 520 16.60 -3.92 28.44
CA VAL A 520 17.53 -4.40 29.50
C VAL A 520 18.12 -5.77 29.16
N ASP A 521 17.34 -6.66 28.55
CA ASP A 521 17.81 -8.02 28.22
C ASP A 521 18.95 -8.00 27.18
N VAL A 522 18.91 -7.05 26.24
CA VAL A 522 20.00 -6.81 25.28
C VAL A 522 21.23 -6.24 25.96
N LEU A 523 21.06 -5.30 26.89
CA LEU A 523 22.19 -4.74 27.67
C LEU A 523 22.86 -5.83 28.51
N GLU A 524 22.07 -6.69 29.15
CA GLU A 524 22.59 -7.84 29.90
C GLU A 524 23.30 -8.83 28.97
N TRP A 525 22.77 -9.08 27.76
CA TRP A 525 23.46 -9.90 26.77
C TRP A 525 24.82 -9.31 26.39
N TRP A 526 24.93 -8.01 26.13
CA TRP A 526 26.20 -7.35 25.80
C TRP A 526 27.19 -7.37 26.97
N ARG A 527 26.72 -7.24 28.21
CA ARG A 527 27.56 -7.39 29.40
C ARG A 527 28.12 -8.81 29.52
N ARG A 528 27.25 -9.83 29.41
CA ARG A 528 27.68 -11.24 29.41
C ARG A 528 28.63 -11.53 28.25
N PHE A 529 28.42 -10.89 27.10
CA PHE A 529 29.32 -10.97 25.95
C PHE A 529 30.69 -10.37 26.28
N ALA A 530 30.71 -9.18 26.89
CA ALA A 530 31.94 -8.48 27.24
C ALA A 530 32.79 -9.27 28.25
N HIS A 531 32.14 -9.92 29.23
CA HIS A 531 32.80 -10.74 30.22
C HIS A 531 33.11 -12.18 29.76
N GLY A 532 32.66 -12.59 28.57
CA GLY A 532 32.87 -13.94 28.05
C GLY A 532 32.04 -15.02 28.76
N GLU A 533 30.91 -14.65 29.35
CA GLU A 533 30.00 -15.50 30.14
C GLU A 533 28.92 -16.21 29.28
N LEU A 534 28.89 -15.94 27.99
CA LEU A 534 27.98 -16.62 27.07
C LEU A 534 28.56 -17.96 26.62
N GLU A 535 27.66 -18.87 26.24
CA GLU A 535 28.02 -20.21 25.76
C GLU A 535 29.04 -20.14 24.61
N GLU A 536 30.02 -21.06 24.61
CA GLU A 536 31.07 -21.18 23.60
C GLU A 536 32.15 -20.07 23.60
N MET A 537 32.17 -19.15 24.59
CA MET A 537 33.24 -18.15 24.72
C MET A 537 34.39 -18.53 25.67
N GLU A 538 34.24 -19.56 26.51
CA GLU A 538 35.30 -20.05 27.40
C GLU A 538 35.99 -18.94 28.23
N GLY A 539 35.26 -17.87 28.60
CA GLY A 539 35.82 -16.72 29.33
C GLY A 539 36.65 -15.74 28.50
N ARG A 540 36.64 -15.84 27.17
CA ARG A 540 37.27 -14.85 26.27
C ARG A 540 36.50 -13.54 26.32
N ARG A 541 37.09 -12.54 26.98
CA ARG A 541 36.54 -11.20 27.11
C ARG A 541 36.69 -10.42 25.80
N GLN A 542 35.65 -9.69 25.43
CA GLN A 542 35.69 -8.75 24.32
C GLN A 542 35.30 -7.36 24.82
N PRO A 543 36.14 -6.33 24.65
CA PRO A 543 35.81 -5.00 25.13
C PRO A 543 34.62 -4.43 24.35
N VAL A 544 33.53 -4.10 25.05
CA VAL A 544 32.39 -3.36 24.46
C VAL A 544 32.49 -1.92 24.92
N GLU A 545 32.78 -1.03 23.97
CA GLU A 545 33.05 0.38 24.23
C GLU A 545 31.77 1.21 24.39
N PHE A 546 31.77 2.13 25.36
CA PHE A 546 30.75 3.16 25.51
C PHE A 546 31.33 4.48 26.02
N ARG A 547 30.62 5.58 25.77
CA ARG A 547 30.94 6.90 26.34
C ARG A 547 29.85 7.33 27.30
N THR A 548 30.25 7.85 28.47
CA THR A 548 29.30 8.27 29.51
C THR A 548 28.32 9.33 28.98
N CYS A 549 28.80 10.32 28.23
CA CYS A 549 27.97 11.36 27.62
C CYS A 549 26.87 10.80 26.71
N ASN A 550 27.20 9.83 25.84
CA ASN A 550 26.24 9.26 24.89
C ASN A 550 25.17 8.43 25.60
N ILE A 551 25.53 7.72 26.68
CA ILE A 551 24.59 6.93 27.48
C ILE A 551 23.70 7.84 28.33
N GLU A 552 24.23 8.95 28.86
CA GLU A 552 23.45 9.94 29.58
C GLU A 552 22.41 10.62 28.67
N GLU A 553 22.83 11.09 27.49
CA GLU A 553 21.93 11.62 26.45
C GLU A 553 20.85 10.59 26.08
N ALA A 554 21.24 9.32 25.86
CA ALA A 554 20.30 8.24 25.57
C ALA A 554 19.30 7.96 26.71
N LEU A 555 19.71 8.15 27.97
CA LEU A 555 18.83 8.03 29.13
C LEU A 555 17.87 9.21 29.23
N GLU A 556 18.28 10.42 28.85
CA GLU A 556 17.42 11.60 28.78
C GLU A 556 16.38 11.46 27.67
N ASP A 557 16.78 10.98 26.49
CA ASP A 557 15.95 10.74 25.32
C ASP A 557 15.09 9.45 25.42
N SER A 558 15.24 8.68 26.50
CA SER A 558 14.55 7.40 26.63
C SER A 558 13.03 7.53 26.72
N ILE A 559 12.34 6.71 25.94
CA ILE A 559 10.88 6.70 25.80
C ILE A 559 10.27 5.76 26.86
N GLY A 560 9.62 6.30 27.88
CA GLY A 560 8.85 5.51 28.88
C GLY A 560 9.45 5.51 30.30
N ASP A 561 9.24 4.45 31.08
CA ASP A 561 9.72 4.34 32.48
C ASP A 561 11.21 3.96 32.55
N GLN A 562 12.06 4.97 32.68
CA GLN A 562 13.52 4.85 32.66
C GLN A 562 14.12 4.13 33.88
N ASN A 563 13.32 3.84 34.91
CA ASN A 563 13.82 3.33 36.19
C ASN A 563 14.59 2.01 36.06
N LYS A 564 14.16 1.10 35.20
CA LYS A 564 14.79 -0.21 35.04
C LYS A 564 16.18 -0.09 34.41
N VAL A 565 16.28 0.68 33.33
CA VAL A 565 17.53 0.88 32.57
C VAL A 565 18.53 1.71 33.35
N ARG A 566 18.06 2.77 34.06
CA ARG A 566 18.91 3.57 34.96
C ARG A 566 19.49 2.73 36.09
N ARG A 567 18.68 1.86 36.71
CA ARG A 567 19.17 0.93 37.75
C ARG A 567 20.21 -0.04 37.18
N TRP A 568 19.99 -0.57 35.98
CA TRP A 568 20.94 -1.46 35.32
C TRP A 568 22.28 -0.75 35.07
N TRP A 569 22.27 0.46 34.50
CA TRP A 569 23.48 1.24 34.27
C TRP A 569 24.19 1.66 35.56
N ALA A 570 23.44 2.00 36.62
CA ALA A 570 24.01 2.31 37.93
C ALA A 570 24.73 1.12 38.56
N GLN A 571 24.25 -0.10 38.32
CA GLN A 571 24.89 -1.34 38.78
C GLN A 571 26.12 -1.72 37.94
N ASN A 572 26.16 -1.31 36.67
CA ASN A 572 27.17 -1.71 35.69
C ASN A 572 28.14 -0.57 35.31
N GLY A 573 28.39 0.37 36.23
CA GLY A 573 29.53 1.30 36.14
C GLY A 573 29.27 2.67 35.51
N LEU A 574 28.00 3.07 35.30
CA LEU A 574 27.66 4.45 34.94
C LEU A 574 27.70 5.35 36.18
N ASN A 575 28.57 6.36 36.16
CA ASN A 575 28.63 7.39 37.20
C ASN A 575 28.33 8.76 36.58
N LEU A 576 27.14 9.29 36.88
CA LEU A 576 26.63 10.56 36.32
C LEU A 576 27.25 11.81 36.99
N GLY A 577 28.12 11.65 38.00
CA GLY A 577 28.74 12.76 38.75
C GLY A 577 30.15 13.16 38.30
N LEU A 578 30.58 12.77 37.10
CA LEU A 578 31.96 12.95 36.63
C LEU A 578 32.21 14.35 36.03
N ARG A 579 33.46 14.85 36.12
CA ARG A 579 33.85 16.15 35.53
C ARG A 579 33.93 16.08 34.00
N ASN A 580 33.76 17.21 33.31
CA ASN A 580 33.68 17.33 31.83
C ASN A 580 34.75 16.57 31.03
N GLU A 581 35.97 16.42 31.53
CA GLU A 581 37.06 15.69 30.83
C GLU A 581 36.96 14.16 30.96
N GLU A 582 36.39 13.64 32.04
CA GLU A 582 36.15 12.20 32.24
C GLU A 582 34.84 11.76 31.60
N TRP A 583 33.95 12.71 31.39
CA TRP A 583 32.65 12.55 30.75
C TRP A 583 32.74 12.16 29.27
N MET A 584 33.76 12.64 28.54
CA MET A 584 34.01 12.32 27.13
C MET A 584 34.90 11.09 26.89
N LYS A 585 35.44 10.46 27.94
CA LYS A 585 36.35 9.31 27.80
C LYS A 585 35.58 8.04 27.44
N THR A 586 36.20 7.23 26.58
CA THR A 586 35.69 5.90 26.21
C THR A 586 35.95 4.92 27.35
N ARG A 587 34.91 4.17 27.74
CA ARG A 587 34.89 3.16 28.79
C ARG A 587 34.46 1.81 28.19
N TYR A 588 34.62 0.75 28.98
CA TYR A 588 34.29 -0.62 28.58
C TYR A 588 33.36 -1.24 29.61
N LEU A 589 32.41 -2.07 29.16
CA LEU A 589 31.54 -2.88 30.01
C LEU A 589 32.30 -3.96 30.80
#